data_AF-A0A1T5J4K7-F1
#
_entry.id   AF-A0A1T5J4K7-F1
#
_cell.length_a   1.000
_cell.length_b   1.000
_cell.length_c   1.000
_cell.angle_alpha   90.00
_cell.angle_beta   90.00
_cell.angle_gamma   90.00
#
_symmetry.space_group_name_H-M   'P 1'
#
loop_
_entity.id
_entity.type
_entity.pdbx_description
1 polymer ?
#
loop_
_entity_poly.entity_id
_entity_poly.type
_entity_poly.pdbx_seq_one_letter_code
_entity_poly.pdbx_strand_id
1 'polypeptide(L)'
;MKLKSLQTLILLLAVFIGVSARNDSDPKIRYIEKYSSVAVDEMVRSGIPASITLAQGLLESAAGQSTLAVKGNNHFGIKCHNWKGKSMKHDDDRRNECFRVYDSAEQSFRDHSDFIRFRDRYKPLFETPIEDYKAWAYGLKKAGYATDPAYPEKLIKLIEDYDLTRFDKITAKQAEEIPEAPFKIEEPVKYEKSGEFRFSLSRQIYSVNGVPFVYSVEGETYSSIARSFRLFDKEILKFNDLKAPETLIPGTKVFIHAKKKQATKGMDIFVVDEDGITLRDIAQRYGVRLDAIIKLNGLSLDYVPAEGDVLKMRKTR
;
A
#
# COMPACT_ATOMS: atom_id res chain seq x y z
N MET A 1 -75.53 48.04 16.14
CA MET A 1 -74.95 46.77 15.63
C MET A 1 -74.39 47.07 14.24
N LYS A 2 -73.08 47.36 14.03
CA LYS A 2 -71.94 46.41 13.87
C LYS A 2 -72.27 45.33 12.81
N LEU A 3 -71.63 45.15 11.63
CA LEU A 3 -70.29 45.38 11.03
C LEU A 3 -70.48 45.60 9.49
N LYS A 4 -69.93 46.62 8.83
CA LYS A 4 -68.64 46.74 8.08
C LYS A 4 -68.15 45.54 7.22
N SER A 5 -67.92 45.86 5.93
CA SER A 5 -66.76 45.49 5.08
C SER A 5 -66.76 44.18 4.28
N LEU A 6 -66.75 44.31 2.94
CA LEU A 6 -66.07 43.36 2.06
C LEU A 6 -65.36 44.10 0.92
N GLN A 7 -64.13 44.54 1.17
CA GLN A 7 -63.14 44.90 0.16
C GLN A 7 -61.99 43.90 0.23
N THR A 8 -61.68 43.31 -0.94
CA THR A 8 -60.35 42.93 -1.46
C THR A 8 -59.34 42.26 -0.52
N LEU A 9 -58.86 41.05 -0.88
CA LEU A 9 -57.43 40.80 -1.17
C LEU A 9 -57.21 39.36 -1.65
N ILE A 10 -56.75 39.19 -2.89
CA ILE A 10 -56.16 37.95 -3.41
C ILE A 10 -54.77 37.84 -2.77
N LEU A 11 -54.56 36.85 -1.90
CA LEU A 11 -53.25 36.55 -1.33
C LEU A 11 -52.59 35.46 -2.18
N LEU A 12 -51.71 35.87 -3.10
CA LEU A 12 -50.74 35.02 -3.77
C LEU A 12 -49.75 34.48 -2.72
N LEU A 13 -49.87 33.20 -2.37
CA LEU A 13 -48.84 32.48 -1.62
C LEU A 13 -47.69 32.13 -2.58
N ALA A 14 -46.74 33.06 -2.71
CA ALA A 14 -45.43 32.74 -3.25
C ALA A 14 -44.67 31.92 -2.20
N VAL A 15 -44.72 30.60 -2.31
CA VAL A 15 -43.82 29.70 -1.57
C VAL A 15 -42.42 29.90 -2.15
N PHE A 16 -41.62 30.72 -1.49
CA PHE A 16 -40.18 30.74 -1.71
C PHE A 16 -39.61 29.39 -1.24
N ILE A 17 -39.47 28.45 -2.18
CA ILE A 17 -38.54 27.34 -2.00
C ILE A 17 -37.15 27.96 -2.06
N GLY A 18 -36.62 28.27 -0.88
CA GLY A 18 -35.20 28.54 -0.73
C GLY A 18 -34.43 27.27 -1.08
N VAL A 19 -34.14 27.07 -2.36
CA VAL A 19 -33.05 26.18 -2.76
C VAL A 19 -31.79 26.87 -2.27
N SER A 20 -31.27 26.42 -1.12
CA SER A 20 -29.92 26.77 -0.71
C SER A 20 -29.00 26.24 -1.81
N ALA A 21 -28.57 27.13 -2.72
CA ALA A 21 -27.48 26.84 -3.63
C ALA A 21 -26.31 26.38 -2.75
N ARG A 22 -25.97 25.08 -2.81
CA ARG A 22 -24.73 24.58 -2.20
C ARG A 22 -23.62 25.41 -2.81
N ASN A 23 -22.89 26.09 -1.94
CA ASN A 23 -21.93 27.11 -2.31
C ASN A 23 -20.79 26.43 -3.07
N ASP A 24 -20.85 26.47 -4.40
CA ASP A 24 -19.89 25.89 -5.37
C ASP A 24 -18.49 26.57 -5.30
N SER A 25 -18.22 27.30 -4.22
CA SER A 25 -17.04 28.16 -4.05
C SER A 25 -15.92 27.56 -3.20
N ASP A 26 -16.18 26.62 -2.27
CA ASP A 26 -15.11 25.99 -1.47
C ASP A 26 -14.25 25.04 -2.35
N PRO A 27 -12.96 25.35 -2.58
CA PRO A 27 -12.06 24.49 -3.35
C PRO A 27 -11.97 23.07 -2.80
N LYS A 28 -12.10 22.89 -1.48
CA LYS A 28 -12.03 21.57 -0.84
C LYS A 28 -13.23 20.70 -1.21
N ILE A 29 -14.44 21.28 -1.23
CA ILE A 29 -15.65 20.57 -1.64
C ILE A 29 -15.53 20.12 -3.10
N ARG A 30 -15.13 21.03 -4.01
CA ARG A 30 -14.93 20.67 -5.43
C ARG A 30 -13.87 19.58 -5.60
N TYR A 31 -12.81 19.62 -4.82
CA TYR A 31 -11.77 18.59 -4.83
C TYR A 31 -12.31 17.22 -4.41
N ILE A 32 -13.08 17.18 -3.31
CA ILE A 32 -13.71 15.95 -2.81
C ILE A 32 -14.68 15.38 -3.84
N GLU A 33 -15.54 16.22 -4.41
CA GLU A 33 -16.51 15.79 -5.44
C GLU A 33 -15.79 15.22 -6.66
N LYS A 34 -14.70 15.86 -7.09
CA LYS A 34 -13.94 15.43 -8.27
C LYS A 34 -13.20 14.10 -8.06
N TYR A 35 -12.60 13.89 -6.89
CA TYR A 35 -11.65 12.78 -6.69
C TYR A 35 -12.13 11.69 -5.72
N SER A 36 -13.32 11.82 -5.13
CA SER A 36 -13.85 10.80 -4.22
C SER A 36 -14.00 9.42 -4.86
N SER A 37 -14.49 9.35 -6.10
CA SER A 37 -14.56 8.07 -6.82
C SER A 37 -13.19 7.45 -7.03
N VAL A 38 -12.19 8.25 -7.42
CA VAL A 38 -10.81 7.81 -7.61
C VAL A 38 -10.22 7.29 -6.29
N ALA A 39 -10.49 7.96 -5.17
CA ALA A 39 -10.04 7.52 -3.86
C ALA A 39 -10.71 6.20 -3.43
N VAL A 40 -11.99 6.00 -3.75
CA VAL A 40 -12.68 4.71 -3.50
C VAL A 40 -12.10 3.60 -4.37
N ASP A 41 -11.85 3.87 -5.65
CA ASP A 41 -11.23 2.89 -6.55
C ASP A 41 -9.83 2.50 -6.07
N GLU A 42 -9.05 3.48 -5.61
CA GLU A 42 -7.74 3.25 -5.03
C GLU A 42 -7.80 2.54 -3.67
N MET A 43 -8.81 2.79 -2.85
CA MET A 43 -9.06 2.01 -1.63
C MET A 43 -9.32 0.54 -1.95
N VAL A 44 -10.18 0.25 -2.93
CA VAL A 44 -10.44 -1.13 -3.35
C VAL A 44 -9.17 -1.77 -3.93
N ARG A 45 -8.39 -1.02 -4.70
CA ARG A 45 -7.18 -1.54 -5.34
C ARG A 45 -6.03 -1.78 -4.36
N SER A 46 -5.88 -0.91 -3.36
CA SER A 46 -4.68 -0.83 -2.52
C SER A 46 -4.91 -1.14 -1.05
N GLY A 47 -6.15 -1.07 -0.55
CA GLY A 47 -6.49 -1.24 0.86
C GLY A 47 -6.22 -0.01 1.74
N ILE A 48 -5.90 1.16 1.17
CA ILE A 48 -5.77 2.42 1.91
C ILE A 48 -7.16 3.06 2.03
N PRO A 49 -7.63 3.49 3.21
CA PRO A 49 -8.95 4.12 3.35
C PRO A 49 -9.11 5.32 2.41
N ALA A 50 -10.26 5.42 1.73
CA ALA A 50 -10.54 6.52 0.82
C ALA A 50 -10.54 7.87 1.55
N SER A 51 -10.98 7.90 2.80
CA SER A 51 -10.92 9.06 3.68
C SER A 51 -9.48 9.55 3.91
N ILE A 52 -8.54 8.64 4.13
CA ILE A 52 -7.11 8.93 4.26
C ILE A 52 -6.55 9.48 2.95
N THR A 53 -6.78 8.80 1.83
CA THR A 53 -6.32 9.25 0.51
C THR A 53 -6.85 10.65 0.16
N LEU A 54 -8.13 10.91 0.41
CA LEU A 54 -8.74 12.23 0.18
C LEU A 54 -8.17 13.31 1.11
N ALA A 55 -8.00 13.01 2.40
CA ALA A 55 -7.46 13.97 3.35
C ALA A 55 -6.01 14.34 3.03
N GLN A 56 -5.17 13.36 2.66
CA GLN A 56 -3.81 13.61 2.18
C GLN A 56 -3.85 14.43 0.89
N GLY A 57 -4.64 14.02 -0.10
CA GLY A 57 -4.77 14.79 -1.34
C GLY A 57 -5.20 16.24 -1.11
N LEU A 58 -6.18 16.49 -0.23
CA LEU A 58 -6.60 17.84 0.15
C LEU A 58 -5.47 18.65 0.79
N LEU A 59 -4.73 18.05 1.72
CA LEU A 59 -3.66 18.72 2.46
C LEU A 59 -2.46 19.01 1.56
N GLU A 60 -1.92 17.99 0.89
CA GLU A 60 -0.67 18.07 0.12
C GLU A 60 -0.81 18.92 -1.16
N SER A 61 -2.00 18.91 -1.78
CA SER A 61 -2.24 19.67 -3.02
C SER A 61 -2.84 21.06 -2.79
N ALA A 62 -3.04 21.48 -1.54
CA ALA A 62 -3.84 22.65 -1.19
C ALA A 62 -5.20 22.63 -1.91
N ALA A 63 -5.94 21.51 -1.79
CA ALA A 63 -7.18 21.24 -2.51
C ALA A 63 -7.07 21.41 -4.03
N GLY A 64 -5.97 20.93 -4.62
CA GLY A 64 -5.69 20.94 -6.05
C GLY A 64 -5.17 22.27 -6.59
N GLN A 65 -4.89 23.25 -5.72
CA GLN A 65 -4.47 24.59 -6.11
C GLN A 65 -2.94 24.78 -6.10
N SER A 66 -2.17 23.84 -5.54
CA SER A 66 -0.71 23.94 -5.49
C SER A 66 -0.09 23.93 -6.90
N THR A 67 1.10 24.52 -7.04
CA THR A 67 1.82 24.54 -8.32
C THR A 67 2.11 23.12 -8.83
N LEU A 68 2.46 22.21 -7.91
CA LEU A 68 2.70 20.80 -8.22
C LEU A 68 1.44 20.09 -8.73
N ALA A 69 0.28 20.36 -8.12
CA ALA A 69 -0.99 19.79 -8.56
C ALA A 69 -1.43 20.35 -9.92
N VAL A 70 -1.39 21.68 -10.08
CA VAL A 70 -1.90 22.35 -11.30
C VAL A 70 -1.01 22.08 -12.52
N LYS A 71 0.32 22.16 -12.37
CA LYS A 71 1.25 22.01 -13.50
C LYS A 71 1.75 20.59 -13.69
N GLY A 72 1.88 19.84 -12.60
CA GLY A 72 2.47 18.51 -12.59
C GLY A 72 1.47 17.37 -12.40
N ASN A 73 0.19 17.68 -12.16
CA ASN A 73 -0.80 16.71 -11.67
C ASN A 73 -0.33 15.93 -10.44
N ASN A 74 0.60 16.49 -9.64
CA ASN A 74 1.17 15.81 -8.48
C ASN A 74 0.44 16.26 -7.22
N HIS A 75 -0.58 15.49 -6.84
CA HIS A 75 -1.48 15.82 -5.74
C HIS A 75 -0.95 15.45 -4.34
N PHE A 76 0.18 14.73 -4.26
CA PHE A 76 0.70 14.15 -3.02
C PHE A 76 2.17 14.52 -2.76
N GLY A 77 2.72 15.47 -3.53
CA GLY A 77 4.10 15.94 -3.33
C GLY A 77 5.18 14.88 -3.56
N ILE A 78 4.93 13.87 -4.41
CA ILE A 78 5.89 12.75 -4.56
C ILE A 78 7.15 13.21 -5.31
N LYS A 79 8.31 13.02 -4.65
CA LYS A 79 9.64 13.34 -5.18
C LYS A 79 10.13 12.30 -6.20
N CYS A 80 11.09 12.68 -7.06
CA CYS A 80 11.52 11.82 -8.17
C CYS A 80 12.17 10.50 -7.71
N HIS A 81 13.10 10.48 -6.75
CA HIS A 81 13.91 9.28 -6.48
C HIS A 81 14.41 8.66 -7.82
N ASN A 82 14.14 7.38 -8.11
CA ASN A 82 14.49 6.72 -9.39
C ASN A 82 13.47 6.89 -10.53
N TRP A 83 12.57 7.86 -10.42
CA TRP A 83 11.54 8.16 -11.41
C TRP A 83 12.15 8.44 -12.79
N LYS A 84 11.66 7.71 -13.80
CA LYS A 84 12.08 7.84 -15.20
C LYS A 84 11.09 8.63 -16.06
N GLY A 85 9.94 9.00 -15.50
CA GLY A 85 8.92 9.77 -16.20
C GLY A 85 9.22 11.27 -16.22
N LYS A 86 8.22 12.07 -16.62
CA LYS A 86 8.31 13.53 -16.62
C LYS A 86 8.54 14.04 -15.20
N SER A 87 9.34 15.09 -15.07
CA SER A 87 9.62 15.70 -13.77
C SER A 87 9.59 17.22 -13.87
N MET A 88 9.33 17.88 -12.74
CA MET A 88 9.48 19.31 -12.60
C MET A 88 10.30 19.66 -11.37
N LYS A 89 10.83 20.88 -11.39
CA LYS A 89 11.56 21.45 -10.27
C LYS A 89 10.65 22.34 -9.43
N HIS A 90 10.73 22.21 -8.11
CA HIS A 90 9.99 23.04 -7.18
C HIS A 90 10.79 23.21 -5.88
N ASP A 91 10.59 24.32 -5.20
CA ASP A 91 11.19 24.57 -3.89
C ASP A 91 10.25 23.98 -2.83
N ASP A 92 10.81 23.17 -1.92
CA ASP A 92 10.10 22.52 -0.81
C ASP A 92 11.02 22.56 0.43
N ASP A 93 11.47 21.42 0.97
CA ASP A 93 12.46 21.38 2.06
C ASP A 93 13.81 22.01 1.64
N ARG A 94 14.17 21.80 0.37
CA ARG A 94 15.35 22.36 -0.28
C ARG A 94 14.95 23.07 -1.57
N ARG A 95 15.80 23.98 -2.02
CA ARG A 95 15.62 24.62 -3.32
C ARG A 95 15.81 23.61 -4.45
N ASN A 96 14.99 23.74 -5.49
CA ASN A 96 15.12 23.03 -6.75
C ASN A 96 15.06 21.50 -6.61
N GLU A 97 14.20 21.01 -5.70
CA GLU A 97 13.92 19.59 -5.55
C GLU A 97 13.15 19.03 -6.76
N CYS A 98 13.34 17.75 -7.04
CA CYS A 98 12.72 17.07 -8.18
C CYS A 98 11.41 16.41 -7.75
N PHE A 99 10.32 16.77 -8.42
CA PHE A 99 9.00 16.20 -8.23
C PHE A 99 8.52 15.48 -9.50
N ARG A 100 7.79 14.39 -9.30
CA ARG A 100 7.17 13.63 -10.40
C ARG A 100 6.09 14.49 -11.07
N VAL A 101 5.97 14.33 -12.38
CA VAL A 101 4.90 14.91 -13.20
C VAL A 101 4.14 13.77 -13.86
N TYR A 102 2.81 13.87 -13.83
CA TYR A 102 1.90 12.86 -14.32
C TYR A 102 1.03 13.42 -15.45
N ASP A 103 0.53 12.55 -16.31
CA ASP A 103 -0.37 12.97 -17.39
C ASP A 103 -1.79 13.26 -16.86
N SER A 104 -2.16 12.74 -15.69
CA SER A 104 -3.43 13.03 -15.03
C SER A 104 -3.31 12.94 -13.50
N ALA A 105 -4.28 13.54 -12.80
CA ALA A 105 -4.34 13.47 -11.33
C ALA A 105 -4.48 12.03 -10.85
N GLU A 106 -5.29 11.21 -11.53
CA GLU A 106 -5.53 9.80 -11.21
C GLU A 106 -4.23 8.98 -11.22
N GLN A 107 -3.29 9.29 -12.11
CA GLN A 107 -1.96 8.66 -12.10
C GLN A 107 -1.18 8.99 -10.82
N SER A 108 -1.31 10.22 -10.28
CA SER A 108 -0.70 10.58 -9.00
C SER A 108 -1.36 9.91 -7.80
N PHE A 109 -2.69 9.71 -7.83
CA PHE A 109 -3.42 8.92 -6.83
C PHE A 109 -2.93 7.47 -6.83
N ARG A 110 -2.77 6.89 -8.03
CA ARG A 110 -2.24 5.54 -8.17
C ARG A 110 -0.81 5.41 -7.65
N ASP A 111 0.06 6.32 -8.03
CA ASP A 111 1.47 6.32 -7.59
C ASP A 111 1.59 6.55 -6.07
N HIS A 112 0.71 7.38 -5.48
CA HIS A 112 0.60 7.55 -4.03
C HIS A 112 0.19 6.25 -3.33
N SER A 113 -0.85 5.59 -3.82
CA SER A 113 -1.31 4.33 -3.23
C SER A 113 -0.26 3.23 -3.37
N ASP A 114 0.45 3.17 -4.51
CA ASP A 114 1.57 2.25 -4.72
C ASP A 114 2.75 2.59 -3.77
N PHE A 115 3.05 3.87 -3.56
CA PHE A 115 4.08 4.33 -2.65
C PHE A 115 3.84 3.89 -1.19
N ILE A 116 2.60 3.97 -0.71
CA ILE A 116 2.24 3.50 0.63
C ILE A 116 2.17 1.97 0.68
N ARG A 117 1.57 1.33 -0.33
CA ARG A 117 1.38 -0.13 -0.30
C ARG A 117 2.66 -0.94 -0.40
N PHE A 118 3.62 -0.49 -1.20
CA PHE A 118 4.76 -1.32 -1.60
C PHE A 118 6.08 -1.01 -0.88
N ARG A 119 6.13 0.02 -0.04
CA ARG A 119 7.32 0.32 0.79
C ARG A 119 7.17 -0.29 2.18
N ASP A 120 8.23 -0.91 2.69
CA ASP A 120 8.16 -1.76 3.88
C ASP A 120 7.76 -0.98 5.13
N ARG A 121 8.24 0.26 5.26
CA ARG A 121 7.92 1.14 6.40
C ARG A 121 6.42 1.38 6.62
N TYR A 122 5.60 1.27 5.56
CA TYR A 122 4.15 1.50 5.63
C TYR A 122 3.35 0.22 5.79
N LYS A 123 3.94 -0.96 5.60
CA LYS A 123 3.20 -2.23 5.65
C LYS A 123 2.41 -2.46 6.94
N PRO A 124 2.89 -2.08 8.14
CA PRO A 124 2.12 -2.22 9.38
C PRO A 124 0.78 -1.46 9.37
N LEU A 125 0.62 -0.43 8.54
CA LEU A 125 -0.66 0.29 8.43
C LEU A 125 -1.79 -0.62 7.96
N PHE A 126 -1.49 -1.60 7.10
CA PHE A 126 -2.51 -2.48 6.52
C PHE A 126 -3.01 -3.57 7.48
N GLU A 127 -2.48 -3.63 8.70
CA GLU A 127 -3.05 -4.39 9.81
C GLU A 127 -4.13 -3.58 10.56
N THR A 128 -4.20 -2.27 10.32
CA THR A 128 -5.18 -1.37 10.92
C THR A 128 -6.52 -1.53 10.20
N PRO A 129 -7.65 -1.65 10.93
CA PRO A 129 -8.98 -1.63 10.31
C PRO A 129 -9.15 -0.41 9.40
N ILE A 130 -9.83 -0.60 8.26
CA ILE A 130 -10.03 0.48 7.27
C ILE A 130 -10.82 1.63 7.89
N GLU A 131 -11.71 1.33 8.82
CA GLU A 131 -12.57 2.29 9.51
C GLU A 131 -11.83 3.13 10.55
N ASP A 132 -10.63 2.71 10.98
CA ASP A 132 -9.85 3.42 12.00
C ASP A 132 -8.90 4.45 11.39
N TYR A 133 -9.49 5.48 10.77
CA TYR A 133 -8.74 6.58 10.15
C TYR A 133 -7.80 7.31 11.12
N LYS A 134 -8.08 7.27 12.43
CA LYS A 134 -7.20 7.87 13.45
C LYS A 134 -5.92 7.07 13.58
N ALA A 135 -6.01 5.75 13.74
CA ALA A 135 -4.85 4.88 13.78
C ALA A 135 -4.05 4.95 12.47
N TRP A 136 -4.71 5.04 11.31
CA TRP A 136 -4.05 5.27 10.02
C TRP A 136 -3.26 6.59 10.00
N ALA A 137 -3.85 7.70 10.44
CA ALA A 137 -3.20 9.00 10.45
C ALA A 137 -1.94 9.02 11.35
N TYR A 138 -2.03 8.43 12.55
CA TYR A 138 -0.87 8.28 13.43
C TYR A 138 0.18 7.30 12.89
N GLY A 139 -0.26 6.21 12.26
CA GLY A 139 0.62 5.23 11.64
C GLY A 139 1.43 5.80 10.47
N LEU A 140 0.81 6.64 9.62
CA LEU A 140 1.49 7.33 8.52
C LEU A 140 2.62 8.23 9.03
N LYS A 141 2.35 8.97 10.11
CA LYS A 141 3.34 9.79 10.79
C LYS A 141 4.48 8.93 11.36
N LYS A 142 4.14 7.85 12.08
CA LYS A 142 5.11 6.91 12.65
C LYS A 142 6.00 6.25 11.57
N ALA A 143 5.43 5.94 10.41
CA ALA A 143 6.12 5.39 9.25
C ALA A 143 6.96 6.42 8.48
N GLY A 144 6.92 7.70 8.87
CA GLY A 144 7.75 8.75 8.29
C GLY A 144 7.19 9.36 7.00
N TYR A 145 5.87 9.40 6.82
CA TYR A 145 5.25 10.10 5.68
C TYR A 145 5.51 11.61 5.73
N ALA A 146 5.39 12.23 6.91
CA ALA A 146 5.60 13.66 7.12
C ALA A 146 6.45 13.93 8.38
N THR A 147 7.24 15.01 8.34
CA THR A 147 8.07 15.49 9.47
C THR A 147 7.28 16.36 10.44
N ASP A 148 6.18 16.97 10.00
CA ASP A 148 5.27 17.76 10.83
C ASP A 148 4.70 16.93 11.99
N PRO A 149 4.87 17.32 13.26
CA PRO A 149 4.28 16.62 14.40
C PRO A 149 2.75 16.66 14.42
N ALA A 150 2.12 17.71 13.87
CA ALA A 150 0.66 17.87 13.84
C ALA A 150 0.00 17.22 12.61
N TYR A 151 0.75 16.44 11.83
CA TYR A 151 0.26 15.80 10.61
C TYR A 151 -0.96 14.89 10.86
N PRO A 152 -0.97 13.99 11.87
CA PRO A 152 -2.13 13.16 12.14
C PRO A 152 -3.39 13.97 12.41
N GLU A 153 -3.28 15.00 13.26
CA GLU A 153 -4.40 15.84 13.68
C GLU A 153 -4.96 16.65 12.51
N LYS A 154 -4.11 17.09 11.57
CA LYS A 154 -4.54 17.77 10.34
C LYS A 154 -5.37 16.84 9.46
N LEU A 155 -4.96 15.59 9.27
CA LEU A 155 -5.72 14.61 8.50
C LEU A 155 -7.05 14.28 9.17
N ILE A 156 -7.02 13.96 10.47
CA ILE A 156 -8.21 13.67 11.27
C ILE A 156 -9.22 14.81 11.17
N LYS A 157 -8.74 16.06 11.30
CA LYS A 157 -9.59 17.23 11.18
C LYS A 157 -10.24 17.34 9.80
N LEU A 158 -9.50 17.13 8.72
CA LEU A 158 -10.08 17.14 7.36
C LEU A 158 -11.12 16.02 7.17
N ILE A 159 -10.85 14.84 7.71
CA ILE A 159 -11.77 13.70 7.65
C ILE A 159 -13.07 14.00 8.38
N GLU A 160 -12.99 14.59 9.57
CA GLU A 160 -14.15 14.92 10.41
C GLU A 160 -14.91 16.14 9.87
N ASP A 161 -14.23 17.24 9.51
CA ASP A 161 -14.85 18.47 9.00
C ASP A 161 -15.65 18.22 7.69
N TYR A 162 -15.19 17.28 6.86
CA TYR A 162 -15.78 16.98 5.55
C TYR A 162 -16.48 15.62 5.49
N ASP A 163 -16.65 14.92 6.61
CA ASP A 163 -17.28 13.59 6.72
C ASP A 163 -16.74 12.59 5.67
N LEU A 164 -15.41 12.51 5.53
CA LEU A 164 -14.78 11.72 4.46
C LEU A 164 -14.94 10.21 4.67
N THR A 165 -15.23 9.76 5.89
CA THR A 165 -15.46 8.33 6.20
C THR A 165 -16.67 7.75 5.46
N ARG A 166 -17.58 8.59 4.94
CA ARG A 166 -18.67 8.12 4.08
C ARG A 166 -18.16 7.41 2.81
N PHE A 167 -16.94 7.72 2.37
CA PHE A 167 -16.30 7.11 1.20
C PHE A 167 -15.59 5.78 1.54
N ASP A 168 -15.38 5.48 2.82
CA ASP A 168 -14.80 4.19 3.25
C ASP A 168 -15.84 3.06 3.21
N LYS A 169 -17.13 3.41 3.10
CA LYS A 169 -18.24 2.45 3.06
C LYS A 169 -18.32 1.79 1.69
N ILE A 170 -17.89 0.54 1.61
CA ILE A 170 -17.94 -0.28 0.40
C ILE A 170 -18.87 -1.49 0.53
N THR A 171 -19.27 -2.03 -0.63
CA THR A 171 -20.06 -3.26 -0.68
C THR A 171 -19.24 -4.48 -0.25
N ALA A 172 -19.90 -5.55 0.18
CA ALA A 172 -19.22 -6.82 0.50
C ALA A 172 -18.37 -7.34 -0.68
N LYS A 173 -18.87 -7.19 -1.91
CA LYS A 173 -18.13 -7.55 -3.12
C LYS A 173 -16.83 -6.73 -3.27
N GLN A 174 -16.89 -5.42 -3.05
CA GLN A 174 -15.69 -4.58 -3.10
C GLN A 174 -14.72 -4.91 -1.96
N ALA A 175 -15.22 -5.27 -0.78
CA ALA A 175 -14.38 -5.71 0.33
C ALA A 175 -13.62 -7.01 0.00
N GLU A 176 -14.22 -7.93 -0.75
CA GLU A 176 -13.55 -9.14 -1.27
C GLU A 176 -12.48 -8.84 -2.34
N GLU A 177 -12.57 -7.69 -3.01
CA GLU A 177 -11.61 -7.26 -4.02
C GLU A 177 -10.36 -6.61 -3.40
N ILE A 178 -10.47 -6.08 -2.17
CA ILE A 178 -9.35 -5.50 -1.44
C ILE A 178 -8.26 -6.55 -1.24
N PRO A 179 -7.02 -6.27 -1.68
CA PRO A 179 -5.94 -7.21 -1.51
C PRO A 179 -5.54 -7.34 -0.03
N GLU A 180 -5.12 -8.54 0.35
CA GLU A 180 -4.61 -8.79 1.71
C GLU A 180 -3.47 -7.82 2.08
N ALA A 181 -3.28 -7.62 3.39
CA ALA A 181 -2.21 -6.80 3.91
C ALA A 181 -0.84 -7.27 3.37
N PRO A 182 0.02 -6.36 2.90
CA PRO A 182 1.32 -6.68 2.31
C PRO A 182 2.32 -7.32 3.30
N PHE A 183 2.01 -7.30 4.60
CA PHE A 183 2.74 -8.05 5.61
C PHE A 183 1.72 -8.68 6.53
N LYS A 184 1.20 -9.86 6.16
CA LYS A 184 0.65 -10.73 7.19
C LYS A 184 1.85 -11.26 7.95
N ILE A 185 2.02 -10.87 9.22
CA ILE A 185 3.00 -11.50 10.12
C ILE A 185 2.94 -13.01 9.86
N GLU A 186 4.09 -13.61 9.62
CA GLU A 186 4.16 -15.02 9.23
C GLU A 186 3.65 -15.86 10.41
N GLU A 187 2.38 -16.22 10.38
CA GLU A 187 1.81 -17.03 11.43
C GLU A 187 2.29 -18.48 11.26
N PRO A 188 2.63 -19.16 12.36
CA PRO A 188 2.94 -20.57 12.31
C PRO A 188 1.71 -21.31 11.79
N VAL A 189 1.84 -21.98 10.65
CA VAL A 189 0.78 -22.82 10.09
C VAL A 189 0.90 -24.20 10.70
N LYS A 190 -0.23 -24.75 11.17
CA LYS A 190 -0.32 -26.18 11.49
C LYS A 190 -0.18 -26.96 10.20
N TYR A 191 1.00 -27.53 9.98
CA TYR A 191 1.23 -28.42 8.86
C TYR A 191 0.68 -29.82 9.18
N GLU A 192 -0.50 -30.14 8.67
CA GLU A 192 -1.03 -31.50 8.70
C GLU A 192 -0.65 -32.23 7.42
N LYS A 193 0.23 -33.23 7.52
CA LYS A 193 0.27 -34.29 6.50
C LYS A 193 0.52 -35.67 7.10
N SER A 194 -0.45 -36.53 6.85
CA SER A 194 -0.49 -37.96 7.10
C SER A 194 0.73 -38.69 6.55
N GLY A 195 1.41 -39.45 7.41
CA GLY A 195 2.44 -40.40 7.01
C GLY A 195 3.67 -40.34 7.90
N GLU A 196 3.62 -41.05 9.02
CA GLU A 196 4.74 -41.44 9.90
C GLU A 196 6.03 -40.61 9.76
N PHE A 197 6.09 -39.45 10.41
CA PHE A 197 7.32 -38.71 10.67
C PHE A 197 7.67 -38.83 12.16
N ARG A 198 8.88 -39.31 12.49
CA ARG A 198 9.39 -39.37 13.87
C ARG A 198 10.42 -38.26 14.09
N PHE A 199 9.95 -37.19 14.75
CA PHE A 199 10.64 -36.09 15.49
C PHE A 199 11.50 -35.08 14.71
N SER A 200 11.51 -33.77 15.00
CA SER A 200 11.17 -32.97 16.21
C SER A 200 9.68 -32.72 16.51
N LEU A 201 9.30 -32.75 17.79
CA LEU A 201 7.94 -32.54 18.30
C LEU A 201 7.50 -31.06 18.43
N SER A 202 8.22 -30.06 17.91
CA SER A 202 7.79 -28.65 18.11
C SER A 202 8.27 -27.62 17.07
N ARG A 203 8.93 -28.01 15.98
CA ARG A 203 9.40 -27.00 15.00
C ARG A 203 8.21 -26.32 14.31
N GLN A 204 8.07 -25.03 14.57
CA GLN A 204 7.05 -24.22 13.93
C GLN A 204 7.38 -24.08 12.44
N ILE A 205 6.40 -24.43 11.61
CA ILE A 205 6.46 -24.24 10.16
C ILE A 205 5.63 -23.00 9.87
N TYR A 206 6.17 -22.14 9.02
CA TYR A 206 5.55 -20.91 8.61
C TYR A 206 5.26 -20.98 7.11
N SER A 207 4.47 -20.05 6.59
CA SER A 207 4.20 -19.97 5.16
C SER A 207 4.18 -18.52 4.70
N VAL A 208 4.80 -18.28 3.55
CA VAL A 208 4.66 -17.03 2.80
C VAL A 208 4.32 -17.37 1.36
N ASN A 209 3.35 -16.66 0.77
CA ASN A 209 2.85 -16.93 -0.59
C ASN A 209 2.43 -18.41 -0.80
N GLY A 210 1.91 -19.04 0.26
CA GLY A 210 1.53 -20.45 0.28
C GLY A 210 2.70 -21.41 0.11
N VAL A 211 3.91 -21.02 0.49
CA VAL A 211 5.13 -21.85 0.43
C VAL A 211 5.67 -22.04 1.85
N PRO A 212 5.76 -23.28 2.33
CA PRO A 212 6.24 -23.55 3.68
C PRO A 212 7.74 -23.31 3.82
N PHE A 213 8.12 -22.77 4.97
CA PHE A 213 9.51 -22.55 5.36
C PHE A 213 9.67 -22.71 6.89
N VAL A 214 10.93 -22.74 7.33
CA VAL A 214 11.31 -22.71 8.75
C VAL A 214 12.36 -21.64 9.00
N TYR A 215 12.41 -21.12 10.22
CA TYR A 215 13.55 -20.33 10.68
C TYR A 215 14.66 -21.25 11.19
N SER A 216 15.90 -21.00 10.76
CA SER A 216 17.07 -21.72 11.26
C SER A 216 17.30 -21.39 12.74
N VAL A 217 17.84 -22.35 13.49
CA VAL A 217 18.34 -22.13 14.86
C VAL A 217 19.86 -22.30 14.91
N GLU A 218 20.44 -21.99 16.06
CA GLU A 218 21.90 -22.11 16.27
C GLU A 218 22.43 -23.51 15.95
N GLY A 219 23.52 -23.55 15.18
CA GLY A 219 24.18 -24.79 14.77
C GLY A 219 23.53 -25.53 13.59
N GLU A 220 22.42 -25.06 13.05
CA GLU A 220 21.79 -25.72 11.90
C GLU A 220 22.52 -25.50 10.57
N THR A 221 22.42 -26.50 9.72
CA THR A 221 22.88 -26.46 8.32
C THR A 221 21.73 -26.79 7.38
N TYR A 222 21.83 -26.38 6.11
CA TYR A 222 20.88 -26.81 5.08
C TYR A 222 20.71 -28.33 5.04
N SER A 223 21.79 -29.11 5.14
CA SER A 223 21.72 -30.57 5.16
C SER A 223 20.99 -31.13 6.39
N SER A 224 21.16 -30.52 7.58
CA SER A 224 20.44 -30.93 8.79
C SER A 224 18.93 -30.67 8.67
N ILE A 225 18.54 -29.52 8.09
CA ILE A 225 17.15 -29.18 7.82
C ILE A 225 16.58 -30.08 6.71
N ALA A 226 17.33 -30.32 5.63
CA ALA A 226 16.89 -31.22 4.56
C ALA A 226 16.55 -32.61 5.10
N ARG A 227 17.42 -33.17 5.95
CA ARG A 227 17.22 -34.48 6.58
C ARG A 227 15.96 -34.52 7.45
N SER A 228 15.67 -33.47 8.23
CA SER A 228 14.46 -33.44 9.07
C SER A 228 13.17 -33.40 8.26
N PHE A 229 13.23 -32.88 7.04
CA PHE A 229 12.10 -32.81 6.10
C PHE A 229 12.14 -33.90 4.99
N ARG A 230 13.05 -34.88 5.07
CA ARG A 230 13.25 -35.93 4.05
C ARG A 230 13.48 -35.36 2.64
N LEU A 231 14.19 -34.24 2.56
CA LEU A 231 14.63 -33.62 1.31
C LEU A 231 16.08 -34.02 1.01
N PHE A 232 16.43 -34.03 -0.28
CA PHE A 232 17.84 -34.08 -0.68
C PHE A 232 18.50 -32.70 -0.50
N ASP A 233 19.80 -32.67 -0.22
CA ASP A 233 20.58 -31.43 -0.08
C ASP A 233 20.43 -30.53 -1.32
N LYS A 234 20.39 -31.11 -2.52
CA LYS A 234 20.17 -30.36 -3.77
C LYS A 234 18.77 -29.72 -3.84
N GLU A 235 17.75 -30.34 -3.25
CA GLU A 235 16.39 -29.79 -3.26
C GLU A 235 16.27 -28.59 -2.34
N ILE A 236 16.76 -28.69 -1.09
CA ILE A 236 16.68 -27.56 -0.16
C ILE A 236 17.49 -26.36 -0.67
N LEU A 237 18.67 -26.60 -1.26
CA LEU A 237 19.47 -25.52 -1.86
C LEU A 237 18.72 -24.88 -3.03
N LYS A 238 18.13 -25.69 -3.91
CA LYS A 238 17.32 -25.21 -5.02
C LYS A 238 16.11 -24.38 -4.58
N PHE A 239 15.40 -24.80 -3.52
CA PHE A 239 14.26 -24.05 -2.98
C PHE A 239 14.67 -22.68 -2.43
N ASN A 240 15.92 -22.55 -2.00
CA ASN A 240 16.49 -21.34 -1.42
C ASN A 240 17.36 -20.53 -2.40
N ASP A 241 17.27 -20.84 -3.70
CA ASP A 241 18.02 -20.21 -4.81
C ASP A 241 19.56 -20.30 -4.66
N LEU A 242 20.04 -21.39 -4.07
CA LEU A 242 21.47 -21.62 -3.82
C LEU A 242 22.08 -22.68 -4.75
N LYS A 243 23.32 -22.42 -5.19
CA LYS A 243 24.16 -23.40 -5.92
C LYS A 243 25.01 -24.26 -4.98
N ALA A 244 25.36 -23.72 -3.82
CA ALA A 244 26.16 -24.35 -2.77
C ALA A 244 25.61 -23.92 -1.40
N PRO A 245 25.80 -24.71 -0.34
CA PRO A 245 25.35 -24.32 0.99
C PRO A 245 26.10 -23.09 1.50
N GLU A 246 25.36 -22.20 2.15
CA GLU A 246 25.88 -21.06 2.91
C GLU A 246 25.74 -21.33 4.41
N THR A 247 26.50 -20.60 5.23
CA THR A 247 26.32 -20.64 6.68
C THR A 247 24.96 -20.04 7.07
N LEU A 248 24.19 -20.76 7.89
CA LEU A 248 22.92 -20.27 8.41
C LEU A 248 23.15 -19.46 9.69
N ILE A 249 22.75 -18.20 9.66
CA ILE A 249 22.61 -17.38 10.86
C ILE A 249 21.28 -17.76 11.54
N PRO A 250 21.19 -17.89 12.87
CA PRO A 250 19.90 -18.11 13.54
C PRO A 250 18.85 -17.09 13.11
N GLY A 251 17.63 -17.55 12.83
CA GLY A 251 16.56 -16.72 12.28
C GLY A 251 16.58 -16.58 10.75
N THR A 252 17.45 -17.29 10.03
CA THR A 252 17.42 -17.31 8.56
C THR A 252 16.18 -18.07 8.09
N LYS A 253 15.44 -17.48 7.15
CA LYS A 253 14.33 -18.14 6.46
C LYS A 253 14.85 -19.23 5.53
N VAL A 254 14.41 -20.47 5.74
CA VAL A 254 14.78 -21.63 4.91
C VAL A 254 13.52 -22.29 4.36
N PHE A 255 13.29 -22.13 3.05
CA PHE A 255 12.18 -22.78 2.36
C PHE A 255 12.40 -24.27 2.27
N ILE A 256 11.34 -25.02 2.58
CA ILE A 256 11.32 -26.49 2.52
C ILE A 256 10.49 -27.00 1.34
N HIS A 257 9.95 -26.09 0.52
CA HIS A 257 9.28 -26.37 -0.75
C HIS A 257 9.65 -25.31 -1.79
N ALA A 258 9.45 -25.62 -3.08
CA ALA A 258 9.72 -24.69 -4.16
C ALA A 258 8.87 -23.41 -4.05
N LYS A 259 9.55 -22.26 -4.09
CA LYS A 259 8.91 -20.93 -4.15
C LYS A 259 8.04 -20.75 -5.40
N LYS A 260 7.07 -19.83 -5.33
CA LYS A 260 6.18 -19.53 -6.46
C LYS A 260 6.89 -18.74 -7.55
N LYS A 261 6.33 -18.75 -8.76
CA LYS A 261 6.84 -17.94 -9.89
C LYS A 261 6.47 -16.46 -9.81
N GLN A 262 5.53 -16.11 -8.94
CA GLN A 262 4.99 -14.76 -8.80
C GLN A 262 4.53 -14.55 -7.36
N ALA A 263 4.49 -13.31 -6.93
CA ALA A 263 3.91 -12.93 -5.65
C ALA A 263 2.37 -13.10 -5.63
N THR A 264 1.80 -13.02 -4.43
CA THR A 264 0.36 -13.02 -4.19
C THR A 264 -0.31 -11.85 -4.92
N LYS A 265 -1.63 -11.94 -5.15
CA LYS A 265 -2.40 -10.86 -5.78
C LYS A 265 -2.30 -9.60 -4.90
N GLY A 266 -2.06 -8.44 -5.52
CA GLY A 266 -1.91 -7.18 -4.79
C GLY A 266 -0.50 -6.93 -4.27
N MET A 267 0.45 -7.81 -4.60
CA MET A 267 1.88 -7.71 -4.31
C MET A 267 2.65 -7.66 -5.63
N ASP A 268 2.17 -6.82 -6.54
CA ASP A 268 2.53 -6.88 -7.95
C ASP A 268 3.90 -6.29 -8.24
N ILE A 269 4.36 -5.38 -7.38
CA ILE A 269 5.68 -4.76 -7.41
C ILE A 269 6.30 -4.75 -6.01
N PHE A 270 7.62 -4.57 -5.97
CA PHE A 270 8.39 -4.24 -4.78
C PHE A 270 9.15 -2.94 -5.04
N VAL A 271 9.10 -2.01 -4.09
CA VAL A 271 9.86 -0.75 -4.15
C VAL A 271 11.00 -0.85 -3.16
N VAL A 272 12.24 -0.79 -3.65
CA VAL A 272 13.43 -0.84 -2.80
C VAL A 272 13.46 0.42 -1.92
N ASP A 273 13.60 0.22 -0.61
CA ASP A 273 13.60 1.28 0.40
C ASP A 273 14.81 1.22 1.35
N GLU A 274 15.72 0.28 1.13
CA GLU A 274 16.98 0.10 1.87
C GLU A 274 18.10 -0.25 0.89
N ASP A 275 19.26 0.38 1.07
CA ASP A 275 20.47 0.06 0.33
C ASP A 275 21.07 -1.28 0.80
N GLY A 276 21.56 -2.08 -0.15
CA GLY A 276 22.23 -3.35 0.14
C GLY A 276 21.32 -4.57 0.18
N ILE A 277 20.00 -4.41 -0.01
CA ILE A 277 19.09 -5.55 -0.20
C ILE A 277 19.42 -6.29 -1.51
N THR A 278 19.53 -7.62 -1.46
CA THR A 278 19.79 -8.42 -2.67
C THR A 278 18.50 -8.90 -3.33
N LEU A 279 18.56 -9.23 -4.63
CA LEU A 279 17.42 -9.90 -5.30
C LEU A 279 17.03 -11.22 -4.62
N ARG A 280 17.99 -11.91 -3.99
CA ARG A 280 17.72 -13.12 -3.21
C ARG A 280 16.95 -12.80 -1.95
N ASP A 281 17.29 -11.74 -1.22
CA ASP A 281 16.55 -11.32 -0.01
C ASP A 281 15.10 -11.01 -0.36
N ILE A 282 14.88 -10.31 -1.47
CA ILE A 282 13.54 -10.02 -2.00
C ILE A 282 12.82 -11.33 -2.37
N ALA A 283 13.49 -12.24 -3.08
CA ALA A 283 12.95 -13.56 -3.42
C ALA A 283 12.52 -14.35 -2.17
N GLN A 284 13.35 -14.35 -1.13
CA GLN A 284 13.08 -15.01 0.15
C GLN A 284 11.92 -14.34 0.90
N ARG A 285 11.89 -13.00 0.95
CA ARG A 285 10.85 -12.22 1.60
C ARG A 285 9.46 -12.53 1.07
N TYR A 286 9.29 -12.62 -0.25
CA TYR A 286 7.98 -12.82 -0.90
C TYR A 286 7.65 -14.27 -1.26
N GLY A 287 8.52 -15.24 -0.96
CA GLY A 287 8.32 -16.62 -1.39
C GLY A 287 8.24 -16.76 -2.92
N VAL A 288 8.98 -15.92 -3.64
CA VAL A 288 9.08 -15.93 -5.11
C VAL A 288 10.47 -16.42 -5.50
N ARG A 289 10.57 -17.18 -6.57
CA ARG A 289 11.87 -17.66 -7.05
C ARG A 289 12.70 -16.51 -7.63
N LEU A 290 14.00 -16.51 -7.33
CA LEU A 290 14.94 -15.51 -7.86
C LEU A 290 14.93 -15.49 -9.40
N ASP A 291 14.93 -16.66 -10.03
CA ASP A 291 14.90 -16.81 -11.50
C ASP A 291 13.68 -16.11 -12.14
N ALA A 292 12.55 -16.13 -11.44
CA ALA A 292 11.31 -15.56 -11.90
C ALA A 292 11.32 -14.03 -11.79
N ILE A 293 11.87 -13.48 -10.70
CA ILE A 293 12.03 -12.03 -10.52
C ILE A 293 12.96 -11.47 -11.61
N ILE A 294 14.11 -12.11 -11.83
CA ILE A 294 15.08 -11.72 -12.86
C ILE A 294 14.40 -11.68 -14.23
N LYS A 295 13.72 -12.78 -14.61
CA LYS A 295 13.06 -12.89 -15.92
C LYS A 295 11.91 -11.89 -16.09
N LEU A 296 11.13 -11.65 -15.03
CA LEU A 296 9.98 -10.74 -15.09
C LEU A 296 10.40 -9.28 -15.28
N ASN A 297 11.59 -8.92 -14.79
CA ASN A 297 12.15 -7.57 -14.86
C ASN A 297 13.18 -7.38 -15.98
N GLY A 298 13.56 -8.45 -16.68
CA GLY A 298 14.62 -8.38 -17.70
C GLY A 298 15.99 -8.03 -17.12
N LEU A 299 16.26 -8.44 -15.88
CA LEU A 299 17.51 -8.14 -15.17
C LEU A 299 18.61 -9.16 -15.48
N SER A 300 19.85 -8.78 -15.21
CA SER A 300 20.97 -9.70 -15.13
C SER A 300 21.06 -10.33 -13.73
N LEU A 301 21.83 -11.42 -13.60
CA LEU A 301 21.99 -12.13 -12.33
C LEU A 301 22.80 -11.32 -11.30
N ASP A 302 23.66 -10.41 -11.76
CA ASP A 302 24.52 -9.52 -10.98
C ASP A 302 23.88 -8.15 -10.69
N TYR A 303 22.61 -7.97 -11.03
CA TYR A 303 21.90 -6.72 -10.73
C TYR A 303 21.85 -6.48 -9.21
N VAL A 304 22.27 -5.28 -8.81
CA VAL A 304 22.20 -4.79 -7.43
C VAL A 304 21.06 -3.79 -7.32
N PRO A 305 19.99 -4.09 -6.56
CA PRO A 305 18.90 -3.15 -6.32
C PRO A 305 19.38 -1.89 -5.59
N ALA A 306 18.91 -0.72 -6.04
CA ALA A 306 19.17 0.58 -5.44
C ALA A 306 17.88 1.19 -4.86
N GLU A 307 17.99 2.02 -3.82
CA GLU A 307 16.83 2.71 -3.23
C GLU A 307 15.98 3.41 -4.30
N GLY A 308 14.68 3.11 -4.31
CA GLY A 308 13.70 3.65 -5.26
C GLY A 308 13.48 2.78 -6.50
N ASP A 309 14.26 1.71 -6.71
CA ASP A 309 13.99 0.76 -7.78
C ASP A 309 12.63 0.09 -7.61
N VAL A 310 11.94 -0.13 -8.74
CA VAL A 310 10.64 -0.78 -8.78
C VAL A 310 10.77 -2.11 -9.51
N LEU A 311 10.63 -3.20 -8.77
CA LEU A 311 10.72 -4.56 -9.29
C LEU A 311 9.32 -5.15 -9.45
N LYS A 312 8.98 -5.62 -10.64
CA LYS A 312 7.79 -6.44 -10.88
C LYS A 312 7.94 -7.78 -10.16
N MET A 313 6.93 -8.11 -9.36
CA MET A 313 6.83 -9.36 -8.59
C MET A 313 5.71 -10.26 -9.12
N ARG A 314 4.82 -9.70 -9.94
CA ARG A 314 3.74 -10.39 -10.64
C ARG A 314 3.55 -9.78 -12.03
N LYS A 315 3.02 -10.55 -12.98
CA LYS A 315 2.52 -9.96 -14.24
C LYS A 315 1.25 -9.18 -13.95
N THR A 316 1.27 -7.87 -14.18
CA THR A 316 0.05 -7.05 -14.23
C THR A 316 -0.76 -7.46 -15.45
N ARG A 317 -2.07 -7.68 -15.26
CA ARG A 317 -3.02 -7.80 -16.38
C ARG A 317 -3.27 -6.42 -16.98
#